data_AF-A0A3D5W7I2-F1
#
_entry.id   AF-A0A3D5W7I2-F1
#
_cell.length_a   1.000
_cell.length_b   1.000
_cell.length_c   1.000
_cell.angle_alpha   90.00
_cell.angle_beta   90.00
_cell.angle_gamma   90.00
#
_symmetry.space_group_name_H-M   'P 1'
#
loop_
_entity.id
_entity.type
_entity.pdbx_description
1 polymer ?
#
loop_
_entity_poly.entity_id
_entity_poly.type
_entity_poly.pdbx_seq_one_letter_code
_entity_poly.pdbx_strand_id
1 'polypeptide(L)'
;MQKALTNTNKHKRTMPAIKRQITAATENALTNLRFTRPKRPTLVSLWASSATAGEDLSFSVDDLVVADSCEINLEAANQVIDVQRDQILFREPCPAGEYVLAVPAVAADMSYQLNIETVG
;
A
#
# COMPACT_ATOMS: atom_id res chain seq x y z
N MET A 1 -34.15 15.02 37.83
CA MET A 1 -33.21 15.50 36.80
C MET A 1 -32.09 14.48 36.65
N GLN A 2 -32.23 13.54 35.72
CA GLN A 2 -31.22 12.50 35.44
C GLN A 2 -30.33 12.94 34.28
N LYS A 3 -29.02 12.83 34.49
CA LYS A 3 -27.94 13.29 33.60
C LYS A 3 -27.98 12.54 32.27
N ALA A 4 -27.97 13.29 31.18
CA ALA A 4 -27.78 12.76 29.83
C ALA A 4 -26.36 12.18 29.68
N LEU A 5 -26.26 10.88 29.42
CA LEU A 5 -25.03 10.21 29.00
C LEU A 5 -24.70 10.67 27.58
N THR A 6 -23.71 11.57 27.46
CA THR A 6 -23.21 12.02 26.17
C THR A 6 -22.33 10.92 25.58
N ASN A 7 -22.91 10.19 24.63
CA ASN A 7 -22.24 9.13 23.87
C ASN A 7 -21.17 9.78 22.98
N THR A 8 -19.93 9.84 23.45
CA THR A 8 -18.79 10.35 22.68
C THR A 8 -18.39 9.27 21.68
N ASN A 9 -19.01 9.34 20.50
CA ASN A 9 -18.71 8.48 19.37
C ASN A 9 -17.31 8.84 18.84
N LYS A 10 -16.29 8.24 19.48
CA LYS A 10 -14.88 8.34 19.13
C LYS A 10 -14.77 7.96 17.66
N HIS A 11 -14.60 8.95 16.79
CA HIS A 11 -14.40 8.75 15.36
C HIS A 11 -13.26 7.75 15.20
N LYS A 12 -13.60 6.51 14.85
CA LYS A 12 -12.64 5.52 14.40
C LYS A 12 -12.03 6.15 13.16
N ARG A 13 -10.84 6.73 13.29
CA ARG A 13 -10.05 7.23 12.16
C ARG A 13 -9.76 5.99 11.31
N THR A 14 -10.68 5.66 10.40
CA THR A 14 -10.47 4.65 9.39
C THR A 14 -9.36 5.19 8.51
N MET A 15 -8.14 4.68 8.71
CA MET A 15 -7.03 4.94 7.82
C MET A 15 -7.44 4.43 6.43
N PRO A 16 -7.44 5.28 5.39
CA PRO A 16 -7.66 4.82 4.04
C PRO A 16 -6.60 3.75 3.70
N ALA A 17 -7.09 2.58 3.29
CA ALA A 17 -6.27 1.47 2.87
C ALA A 17 -6.72 1.03 1.47
N ILE A 18 -5.76 0.78 0.60
CA ILE A 18 -5.99 0.21 -0.72
C ILE A 18 -5.43 -1.20 -0.68
N LYS A 19 -6.29 -2.19 -0.90
CA LYS A 19 -5.89 -3.58 -1.09
C LYS A 19 -6.21 -3.99 -2.51
N ARG A 20 -5.26 -4.60 -3.22
CA ARG A 20 -5.52 -5.17 -4.54
C ARG A 20 -4.78 -6.48 -4.71
N GLN A 21 -5.39 -7.30 -5.55
CA GLN A 21 -4.81 -8.51 -6.11
C GLN A 21 -4.53 -8.23 -7.58
N ILE A 22 -3.38 -8.71 -8.04
CA ILE A 22 -2.90 -8.57 -9.40
C ILE A 22 -2.71 -9.99 -9.89
N THR A 23 -3.46 -10.35 -10.92
CA THR A 23 -3.29 -11.64 -11.57
C THR A 23 -2.02 -11.61 -12.42
N ALA A 24 -1.35 -12.77 -12.52
CA ALA A 24 -0.20 -12.96 -13.39
C ALA A 24 -0.39 -12.29 -14.76
N ALA A 25 0.56 -11.42 -15.13
CA ALA A 25 0.56 -10.69 -16.39
C ALA A 25 2.00 -10.53 -16.87
N THR A 26 2.23 -10.81 -18.15
CA THR A 26 3.59 -10.92 -18.71
C THR A 26 4.35 -9.60 -18.74
N GLU A 27 3.69 -8.44 -18.72
CA GLU A 27 4.34 -7.12 -18.61
C GLU A 27 3.45 -6.09 -17.90
N ASN A 28 4.06 -5.22 -17.08
CA ASN A 28 3.51 -3.93 -16.67
C ASN A 28 2.11 -3.96 -16.00
N ALA A 29 1.88 -4.90 -15.08
CA ALA A 29 0.56 -5.14 -14.49
C ALA A 29 -0.02 -3.95 -13.70
N LEU A 30 0.83 -3.02 -13.24
CA LEU A 30 0.43 -1.81 -12.52
C LEU A 30 0.93 -0.51 -13.15
N THR A 31 1.69 -0.57 -14.23
CA THR A 31 2.25 0.62 -14.87
C THR A 31 1.06 1.46 -15.33
N ASN A 32 0.87 2.63 -14.70
CA ASN A 32 -0.26 3.57 -14.82
C ASN A 32 -1.39 3.51 -13.77
N LEU A 33 -1.31 2.69 -12.72
CA LEU A 33 -2.25 2.79 -11.61
C LEU A 33 -1.87 3.96 -10.69
N ARG A 34 -2.44 5.11 -11.01
CA ARG A 34 -2.36 6.34 -10.24
C ARG A 34 -3.30 6.25 -9.06
N PHE A 35 -2.75 6.23 -7.86
CA PHE A 35 -3.51 6.27 -6.63
C PHE A 35 -3.60 7.71 -6.13
N THR A 36 -4.73 8.00 -5.50
CA THR A 36 -5.11 9.21 -4.78
C THR A 36 -4.01 10.25 -4.60
N ARG A 37 -4.28 11.52 -4.90
CA ARG A 37 -3.39 12.65 -4.59
C ARG A 37 -3.66 13.19 -3.17
N PRO A 38 -2.97 12.74 -2.11
CA PRO A 38 -3.08 13.40 -0.82
C PRO A 38 -2.68 14.87 -0.94
N LYS A 39 -3.52 15.75 -0.37
CA LYS A 39 -3.31 17.21 -0.39
C LYS A 39 -2.33 17.69 0.68
N ARG A 40 -1.82 16.79 1.51
CA ARG A 40 -0.94 17.07 2.65
C ARG A 40 0.11 15.96 2.74
N PRO A 41 1.27 16.21 3.37
CA PRO A 41 2.20 15.15 3.71
C PRO A 41 1.51 14.05 4.51
N THR A 42 1.84 12.79 4.20
CA THR A 42 1.27 11.61 4.85
C THR A 42 2.35 10.59 5.15
N LEU A 43 2.06 9.65 6.05
CA LEU A 43 2.90 8.47 6.25
C LEU A 43 2.30 7.33 5.44
N VAL A 44 3.14 6.63 4.69
CA VAL A 44 2.74 5.52 3.85
C VAL A 44 3.32 4.23 4.41
N SER A 45 2.46 3.22 4.55
CA SER A 45 2.91 1.85 4.80
C SER A 45 2.46 0.96 3.66
N LEU A 46 3.38 0.11 3.19
CA LEU A 46 3.17 -0.77 2.04
C LEU A 46 3.58 -2.17 2.42
N TRP A 47 2.70 -3.12 2.12
CA TRP A 47 2.98 -4.54 2.20
C TRP A 47 2.66 -5.20 0.87
N ALA A 48 3.47 -6.19 0.48
CA ALA A 48 3.29 -6.93 -0.76
C ALA A 48 3.74 -8.38 -0.60
N SER A 49 3.00 -9.28 -1.24
CA SER A 49 3.23 -10.72 -1.22
C SER A 49 2.95 -11.31 -2.60
N SER A 50 3.76 -12.29 -3.02
CA SER A 50 3.64 -12.96 -4.31
C SER A 50 3.58 -14.48 -4.13
N ALA A 51 2.87 -15.15 -5.05
CA ALA A 51 2.81 -16.61 -5.11
C ALA A 51 4.12 -17.24 -5.62
N THR A 52 4.98 -16.46 -6.28
CA THR A 52 6.32 -16.86 -6.73
C THR A 52 7.39 -15.90 -6.18
N ALA A 53 8.65 -16.23 -6.44
CA ALA A 53 9.79 -15.41 -6.07
C ALA A 53 10.29 -14.66 -7.31
N GLY A 54 10.95 -13.52 -7.07
CA GLY A 54 11.58 -12.71 -8.13
C GLY A 54 10.69 -11.60 -8.69
N GLU A 55 9.52 -11.36 -8.12
CA GLU A 55 8.77 -10.13 -8.35
C GLU A 55 9.34 -8.98 -7.53
N ASP A 56 9.47 -7.82 -8.17
CA ASP A 56 9.90 -6.57 -7.55
C ASP A 56 8.79 -5.53 -7.63
N LEU A 57 8.79 -4.61 -6.67
CA LEU A 57 7.87 -3.49 -6.63
C LEU A 57 8.63 -2.18 -6.40
N SER A 58 8.21 -1.13 -7.09
CA SER A 58 8.65 0.23 -6.85
C SER A 58 7.48 1.13 -6.44
N PHE A 59 7.75 2.10 -5.57
CA PHE A 59 6.79 3.09 -5.12
C PHE A 59 7.38 4.49 -5.25
N SER A 60 6.60 5.39 -5.86
CA SER A 60 6.98 6.78 -6.07
C SER A 60 5.83 7.74 -5.79
N VAL A 61 6.19 8.99 -5.51
CA VAL A 61 5.28 10.12 -5.36
C VAL A 61 5.67 11.17 -6.37
N ASP A 62 4.83 11.40 -7.38
CA ASP A 62 5.19 12.14 -8.58
C ASP A 62 6.52 11.60 -9.18
N ASP A 63 7.58 12.41 -9.25
CA ASP A 63 8.91 12.01 -9.74
C ASP A 63 9.86 11.54 -8.62
N LEU A 64 9.42 11.53 -7.36
CA LEU A 64 10.23 11.09 -6.23
C LEU A 64 10.09 9.59 -6.00
N VAL A 65 11.18 8.85 -6.21
CA VAL A 65 11.25 7.43 -5.85
C VAL A 65 11.40 7.29 -4.33
N VAL A 66 10.45 6.60 -3.70
CA VAL A 66 10.43 6.33 -2.26
C VAL A 66 10.91 4.90 -1.98
N ALA A 67 10.56 3.96 -2.84
CA ALA A 67 11.04 2.59 -2.81
C ALA A 67 11.37 2.15 -4.25
N ASP A 68 12.55 1.60 -4.47
CA ASP A 68 13.03 1.17 -5.79
C ASP A 68 13.30 -0.34 -5.78
N SER A 69 12.78 -1.05 -6.78
CA SER A 69 12.96 -2.50 -7.00
C SER A 69 13.00 -3.34 -5.71
N CYS A 70 12.01 -3.17 -4.84
CA CYS A 70 11.92 -3.91 -3.60
C CYS A 70 11.40 -5.32 -3.86
N GLU A 71 12.20 -6.32 -3.48
CA GLU A 71 11.84 -7.73 -3.61
C GLU A 71 10.59 -8.03 -2.78
N ILE A 72 9.60 -8.64 -3.44
CA ILE A 72 8.35 -9.01 -2.81
C ILE A 72 8.53 -10.34 -2.11
N ASN A 73 8.05 -10.41 -0.88
CA ASN A 73 8.16 -11.65 -0.12
C ASN A 73 7.28 -12.76 -0.72
N LEU A 74 7.81 -13.99 -0.72
CA LEU A 74 7.10 -15.18 -1.16
C LEU A 74 6.10 -15.64 -0.08
N GLU A 75 4.83 -15.73 -0.44
CA GLU A 75 3.83 -16.44 0.34
C GLU A 75 3.12 -17.48 -0.52
N ALA A 76 2.88 -18.67 0.05
CA ALA A 76 2.24 -19.76 -0.65
C ALA A 76 0.80 -19.43 -1.05
N ALA A 77 0.60 -18.91 -2.27
CA ALA A 77 -0.60 -18.83 -3.12
C ALA A 77 -1.97 -18.51 -2.48
N ASN A 78 -2.02 -18.13 -1.21
CA ASN A 78 -3.23 -17.82 -0.46
C ASN A 78 -3.66 -16.36 -0.68
N GLN A 79 -2.86 -15.56 -1.41
CA GLN A 79 -3.09 -14.15 -1.70
C GLN A 79 -3.32 -13.31 -0.42
N VAL A 80 -2.79 -13.80 0.70
CA VAL A 80 -2.83 -13.13 2.00
C VAL A 80 -1.70 -12.11 2.07
N ILE A 81 -1.82 -11.16 3.00
CA ILE A 81 -0.76 -10.20 3.32
C ILE A 81 -0.52 -10.32 4.82
N ASP A 82 0.66 -10.81 5.18
CA ASP A 82 1.16 -10.81 6.55
C ASP A 82 1.83 -9.47 6.85
N VAL A 83 1.15 -8.64 7.64
CA VAL A 83 1.64 -7.29 8.00
C VAL A 83 2.94 -7.28 8.81
N GLN A 84 3.40 -8.43 9.31
CA GLN A 84 4.67 -8.55 10.04
C GLN A 84 5.84 -8.93 9.14
N ARG A 85 5.58 -9.66 8.05
CA ARG A 85 6.62 -10.24 7.17
C ARG A 85 6.67 -9.56 5.82
N ASP A 86 5.53 -9.20 5.25
CA ASP A 86 5.40 -8.74 3.87
C ASP A 86 5.62 -7.22 3.76
N GLN A 87 6.28 -6.61 4.74
CA GLN A 87 6.44 -5.17 4.86
C GLN A 87 7.55 -4.64 3.94
N ILE A 88 7.18 -3.69 3.09
CA ILE A 88 8.12 -2.96 2.22
C ILE A 88 8.40 -1.57 2.81
N LEU A 89 7.34 -0.82 3.15
CA LEU A 89 7.43 0.49 3.77
C LEU A 89 6.66 0.51 5.08
N PHE A 90 7.20 1.21 6.07
CA PHE A 90 6.53 1.39 7.36
C PHE A 90 6.51 2.84 7.79
N ARG A 91 5.33 3.46 7.65
CA ARG A 91 5.08 4.85 8.04
C ARG A 91 6.11 5.81 7.42
N GLU A 92 6.45 5.57 6.16
CA GLU A 92 7.43 6.37 5.43
C GLU A 92 6.85 7.75 5.12
N PRO A 93 7.54 8.85 5.49
CA PRO A 93 7.09 10.20 5.17
C PRO A 93 7.06 10.43 3.66
N CYS A 94 5.86 10.65 3.14
CA CYS A 94 5.64 10.94 1.74
C CYS A 94 5.08 12.37 1.58
N PRO A 95 5.59 13.15 0.62
CA PRO A 95 5.02 14.46 0.33
C PRO A 95 3.59 14.32 -0.20
N ALA A 96 2.89 15.45 -0.27
CA ALA A 96 1.69 15.55 -1.08
C ALA A 96 2.07 15.34 -2.55
N GLY A 97 1.31 14.52 -3.28
CA GLY A 97 1.64 14.18 -4.67
C GLY A 97 0.81 13.01 -5.15
N GLU A 98 1.00 12.61 -6.41
CA GLU A 98 0.36 11.44 -7.00
C GLU A 98 1.13 10.16 -6.66
N TYR A 99 0.43 9.14 -6.15
CA TYR A 99 1.08 7.90 -5.74
C TYR A 99 1.11 6.92 -6.89
N VAL A 100 2.29 6.41 -7.19
CA VAL A 100 2.52 5.48 -8.29
C VAL A 100 3.16 4.22 -7.74
N LEU A 101 2.49 3.09 -7.99
CA LEU A 101 3.00 1.75 -7.70
C LEU A 101 3.37 1.10 -9.03
N ALA A 102 4.62 0.71 -9.20
CA ALA A 102 5.11 0.08 -10.41
C ALA A 102 5.57 -1.35 -10.10
N VAL A 103 5.10 -2.30 -10.90
CA VAL A 103 5.53 -3.70 -10.85
C VAL A 103 5.88 -4.10 -12.28
N PRO A 104 7.18 -4.18 -12.62
CA PRO A 104 7.64 -4.28 -14.01
C PRO A 104 7.20 -5.61 -14.66
N ALA A 105 7.22 -6.70 -13.90
CA ALA A 105 6.76 -8.01 -14.34
C ALA A 105 6.04 -8.72 -13.19
N VAL A 106 4.92 -9.38 -13.49
CA VAL A 106 4.14 -10.17 -12.53
C VAL A 106 4.03 -11.58 -13.07
N ALA A 107 5.01 -12.43 -12.73
CA ALA A 107 5.07 -13.80 -13.23
C ALA A 107 4.02 -14.71 -12.57
N ALA A 108 3.61 -14.40 -11.32
CA ALA A 108 2.47 -15.03 -10.66
C ALA A 108 1.60 -14.02 -9.91
N ASP A 109 0.45 -14.48 -9.41
CA ASP A 109 -0.47 -13.65 -8.65
C ASP A 109 0.20 -12.96 -7.46
N MET A 110 -0.05 -11.67 -7.33
CA MET A 110 0.53 -10.79 -6.31
C MET A 110 -0.58 -10.02 -5.58
N SER A 111 -0.44 -9.89 -4.26
CA SER A 111 -1.30 -9.07 -3.42
C SER A 111 -0.50 -7.90 -2.83
N TYR A 112 -1.10 -6.72 -2.75
CA TYR A 112 -0.52 -5.63 -1.98
C TYR A 112 -1.56 -4.85 -1.17
N GLN A 113 -1.07 -4.20 -0.11
CA GLN A 113 -1.82 -3.31 0.76
C GLN A 113 -1.05 -2.02 0.98
N LEU A 114 -1.67 -0.89 0.65
CA LEU A 114 -1.17 0.46 0.86
C LEU A 114 -2.04 1.17 1.90
N ASN A 115 -1.46 1.53 3.04
CA ASN A 115 -2.11 2.35 4.06
C ASN A 115 -1.57 3.78 4.02
N ILE A 116 -2.47 4.77 4.08
CA ILE A 116 -2.12 6.19 4.04
C ILE A 116 -2.59 6.88 5.33
N GLU A 117 -1.64 7.38 6.13
CA GLU A 117 -1.90 8.13 7.36
C GLU A 117 -1.68 9.62 7.15
N THR A 118 -2.71 10.46 7.30
CA THR A 118 -2.50 11.91 7.28
C THR A 118 -1.74 12.38 8.50
N VAL A 119 -0.62 13.08 8.31
CA VAL A 119 0.07 13.79 9.40
C VAL A 119 -0.70 15.09 9.65
N GLY A 120 -1.10 15.31 10.90
CA GLY A 120 -1.90 16.46 11.34
C GLY A 120 -1.06 17.70 11.50
#